data_AF-A0A8T1VY47-F1
#
_entry.id   AF-A0A8T1VY47-F1
#
_cell.length_a   1.000
_cell.length_b   1.000
_cell.length_c   1.000
_cell.angle_alpha   90.00
_cell.angle_beta   90.00
_cell.angle_gamma   90.00
#
_symmetry.space_group_name_H-M   'P 1'
#
loop_
_entity.id
_entity.type
_entity.pdbx_description
1 polymer ?
#
loop_
_entity_poly.entity_id
_entity_poly.type
_entity_poly.pdbx_seq_one_letter_code
_entity_poly.pdbx_strand_id
1 'polypeptide(L)'
;MYHLCSRTALTWRRSFGPLLAIAGSSTVGGNMKVATCAAPTNIAVVKYWGKDDVALNTPMNSSVSVTLHQDQLRTRTSVAGGSALQRTRLWLNDQEQPINKRVAVVLREMRQLASRVHGESHTHETTQHLHIVSANSFPTAAGLASSAAGYACLVAALAEFYGISRSDEEFPGQLSAIARQGSGSACRSLDGGFVAWQKGARPDGQDSIAVQVADEQHWPGLCAVVCVVNDAQKDTSSTTGMQTTKATSPLLTYRAKRLVPERMKTMEKAILARDFEAFGALTMQDSNQFHATCLDTTPPIFYLNDVSRQIIGLVHRYNEQAGRVQAAYTFDAGPNAVLFVEEQHVQEVVSLVHHCFPTASEMTMKSSMLVDRTLSEALRSRMEATPESGKAFKLPHIPGSVKMMYVSRVGGGTRVLSSDEALVDSVTGEPLPYYNETSTEAGIRGCPLFKPSFWLPEEPVLRYLATAVAAAAMTSAVLLRK
;
A
#
# COMPACT_ATOMS: atom_id res chain seq x y z
N MET A 1 -56.94 38.80 22.50
CA MET A 1 -57.77 40.01 22.49
C MET A 1 -56.90 41.23 22.78
N TYR A 2 -57.24 42.34 22.14
CA TYR A 2 -56.46 43.56 21.92
C TYR A 2 -56.34 44.51 23.14
N HIS A 3 -55.40 45.46 22.97
CA HIS A 3 -55.25 46.81 23.57
C HIS A 3 -54.35 46.98 24.82
N LEU A 4 -53.58 48.05 25.01
CA LEU A 4 -52.80 49.01 24.18
C LEU A 4 -52.00 49.92 25.15
N CYS A 5 -50.74 50.25 24.83
CA CYS A 5 -50.01 51.53 25.11
C CYS A 5 -49.85 52.04 26.58
N SER A 6 -48.70 52.49 27.10
CA SER A 6 -47.80 53.54 26.56
C SER A 6 -46.68 53.95 27.58
N ARG A 7 -45.62 54.62 27.08
CA ARG A 7 -44.59 55.48 27.75
C ARG A 7 -43.46 54.76 28.52
N THR A 8 -42.16 55.11 28.42
CA THR A 8 -41.46 56.32 27.94
C THR A 8 -39.98 56.02 27.65
N ALA A 9 -39.35 56.89 26.86
CA ALA A 9 -38.01 56.82 26.27
C ALA A 9 -36.84 57.17 27.21
N LEU A 10 -35.65 56.68 26.89
CA LEU A 10 -34.39 57.43 27.06
C LEU A 10 -33.48 57.21 25.84
N THR A 11 -33.24 58.30 25.13
CA THR A 11 -32.32 58.47 23.99
C THR A 11 -30.93 58.88 24.48
N TRP A 12 -29.86 58.50 23.78
CA TRP A 12 -28.79 59.43 23.37
C TRP A 12 -28.05 58.93 22.12
N ARG A 13 -28.01 59.79 21.10
CA ARG A 13 -27.35 59.65 19.79
C ARG A 13 -25.85 59.99 19.88
N ARG A 14 -25.08 59.54 18.87
CA ARG A 14 -24.03 60.27 18.10
C ARG A 14 -23.29 59.25 17.22
N SER A 15 -22.85 59.44 15.98
CA SER A 15 -23.03 60.43 14.92
C SER A 15 -22.39 59.78 13.67
N PHE A 16 -22.99 59.92 12.50
CA PHE A 16 -22.35 59.58 11.21
C PHE A 16 -21.51 60.76 10.71
N GLY A 17 -20.32 60.48 10.20
CA GLY A 17 -19.48 61.39 9.41
C GLY A 17 -18.62 60.57 8.43
N PRO A 18 -18.41 61.03 7.18
CA PRO A 18 -17.97 60.20 6.05
C PRO A 18 -16.45 60.19 5.91
N LEU A 19 -15.86 59.08 5.45
CA LEU A 19 -14.48 59.08 4.98
C LEU A 19 -14.22 58.01 3.90
N LEU A 20 -13.92 58.55 2.72
CA LEU A 20 -13.04 58.08 1.65
C LEU A 20 -13.08 56.60 1.23
N ALA A 21 -13.49 56.41 -0.03
CA ALA A 21 -13.15 55.27 -0.85
C ALA A 21 -11.63 55.10 -0.93
N ILE A 22 -11.12 54.08 -0.24
CA ILE A 22 -9.82 53.48 -0.51
C ILE A 22 -10.08 52.38 -1.52
N ALA A 23 -9.43 52.48 -2.69
CA ALA A 23 -9.36 51.41 -3.66
C ALA A 23 -8.77 50.17 -2.98
N GLY A 24 -9.65 49.26 -2.55
CA GLY A 24 -9.28 47.97 -2.03
C GLY A 24 -8.69 47.13 -3.15
N SER A 25 -7.42 46.78 -3.01
CA SER A 25 -6.75 45.76 -3.81
C SER A 25 -7.63 44.52 -3.90
N SER A 26 -8.11 44.21 -5.09
CA SER A 26 -8.77 42.95 -5.40
C SER A 26 -7.74 41.83 -5.43
N THR A 27 -7.36 41.33 -4.26
CA THR A 27 -6.80 39.99 -4.11
C THR A 27 -7.79 39.15 -3.32
N VAL A 28 -8.90 38.80 -3.96
CA VAL A 28 -9.74 37.69 -3.49
C VAL A 28 -9.04 36.41 -3.94
N GLY A 29 -7.91 36.10 -3.30
CA GLY A 29 -7.26 34.80 -3.40
C GLY A 29 -7.79 33.94 -2.26
N GLY A 30 -8.96 33.32 -2.44
CA GLY A 30 -9.44 32.34 -1.45
C GLY A 30 -8.46 31.17 -1.41
N ASN A 31 -7.85 30.91 -0.24
CA ASN A 31 -7.00 29.74 -0.05
C ASN A 31 -7.76 28.48 -0.47
N MET A 32 -7.11 27.63 -1.25
CA MET A 32 -7.69 26.36 -1.68
C MET A 32 -7.83 25.42 -0.49
N LYS A 33 -8.85 24.56 -0.52
CA LYS A 33 -8.90 23.40 0.36
C LYS A 33 -7.83 22.43 -0.12
N VAL A 34 -6.95 21.98 0.76
CA VAL A 34 -5.89 21.03 0.43
C VAL A 34 -5.91 19.89 1.45
N ALA A 35 -5.91 18.66 0.95
CA ALA A 35 -5.68 17.47 1.76
C ALA A 35 -4.46 16.72 1.23
N THR A 36 -3.56 16.33 2.11
CA THR A 36 -2.37 15.56 1.76
C THR A 36 -2.33 14.28 2.57
N CYS A 37 -2.08 13.15 1.91
CA CYS A 37 -1.92 11.85 2.55
C CYS A 37 -0.65 11.16 2.07
N ALA A 38 -0.20 10.17 2.84
CA ALA A 38 0.72 9.14 2.40
C ALA A 38 0.07 7.75 2.49
N ALA A 39 0.46 6.88 1.57
CA ALA A 39 0.08 5.47 1.55
C ALA A 39 1.30 4.56 1.43
N PRO A 40 1.30 3.43 2.15
CA PRO A 40 2.34 2.43 2.05
C PRO A 40 2.20 1.55 0.80
N THR A 41 3.31 1.01 0.34
CA THR A 41 3.33 -0.17 -0.52
C THR A 41 3.00 -1.43 0.29
N ASN A 42 2.30 -2.40 -0.32
CA ASN A 42 2.11 -3.74 0.26
C ASN A 42 2.69 -4.83 -0.66
N ILE A 43 3.18 -5.92 -0.07
CA ILE A 43 3.73 -7.08 -0.77
C ILE A 43 2.88 -8.30 -0.50
N ALA A 44 2.33 -8.90 -1.56
CA ALA A 44 1.48 -10.08 -1.43
C ALA A 44 2.28 -11.34 -1.05
N VAL A 45 1.86 -12.05 -0.01
CA VAL A 45 2.40 -13.35 0.39
C VAL A 45 1.48 -14.51 -0.03
N VAL A 46 0.20 -14.22 -0.25
CA VAL A 46 -0.70 -15.02 -1.10
C VAL A 46 -1.15 -14.14 -2.27
N LYS A 47 -0.82 -14.55 -3.49
CA LYS A 47 -0.87 -13.71 -4.69
C LYS A 47 -2.28 -13.54 -5.24
N TYR A 48 -2.61 -12.29 -5.54
CA TYR A 48 -3.71 -11.93 -6.44
C TYR A 48 -3.24 -12.05 -7.90
N TRP A 49 -3.87 -12.95 -8.66
CA TRP A 49 -3.66 -13.05 -10.10
C TRP A 49 -4.94 -13.54 -10.79
N GLY A 50 -5.49 -12.73 -11.67
CA GLY A 50 -6.74 -12.98 -12.38
C GLY A 50 -7.92 -12.22 -11.76
N LYS A 51 -8.67 -11.52 -12.62
CA LYS A 51 -9.90 -10.81 -12.22
C LYS A 51 -11.10 -11.69 -12.50
N ASP A 52 -12.06 -11.76 -11.59
CA ASP A 52 -13.36 -12.35 -11.87
C ASP A 52 -14.19 -11.37 -12.71
N ASP A 53 -14.35 -10.14 -12.22
CA ASP A 53 -14.96 -9.01 -12.93
C ASP A 53 -13.93 -7.91 -13.22
N VAL A 54 -13.79 -7.53 -14.50
CA VAL A 54 -12.82 -6.51 -14.94
C VAL A 54 -13.29 -5.09 -14.63
N ALA A 55 -14.59 -4.82 -14.68
CA ALA A 55 -15.16 -3.50 -14.43
C ALA A 55 -15.13 -3.16 -12.94
N LEU A 56 -15.45 -4.13 -12.08
CA LEU A 56 -15.41 -3.98 -10.63
C LEU A 56 -14.04 -4.28 -10.01
N ASN A 57 -13.09 -4.79 -10.80
CA ASN A 57 -11.78 -5.28 -10.34
C ASN A 57 -11.87 -6.34 -9.23
N THR A 58 -12.91 -7.18 -9.21
CA THR A 58 -12.97 -8.29 -8.23
C THR A 58 -12.01 -9.42 -8.65
N PRO A 59 -11.42 -10.17 -7.71
CA PRO A 59 -10.38 -11.13 -8.02
C PRO A 59 -10.95 -12.54 -8.21
N MET A 60 -10.22 -13.44 -8.87
CA MET A 60 -10.60 -14.86 -8.93
C MET A 60 -10.48 -15.58 -7.58
N ASN A 61 -9.58 -15.09 -6.71
CA ASN A 61 -9.28 -15.61 -5.39
C ASN A 61 -8.93 -14.48 -4.42
N SER A 62 -9.10 -14.72 -3.12
CA SER A 62 -8.60 -13.84 -2.07
C SER A 62 -7.06 -13.77 -2.09
N SER A 63 -6.49 -12.74 -1.48
CA SER A 63 -5.04 -12.56 -1.35
C SER A 63 -4.70 -11.97 0.01
N VAL A 64 -3.46 -12.12 0.47
CA VAL A 64 -2.99 -11.48 1.71
C VAL A 64 -1.61 -10.89 1.49
N SER A 65 -1.37 -9.73 2.09
CA SER A 65 -0.13 -8.96 1.95
C SER A 65 0.40 -8.43 3.27
N VAL A 66 1.69 -8.15 3.29
CA VAL A 66 2.36 -7.38 4.33
C VAL A 66 2.48 -5.93 3.86
N THR A 67 1.97 -4.99 4.64
CA THR A 67 2.13 -3.56 4.43
C THR A 67 3.53 -3.13 4.88
N LEU A 68 4.27 -2.46 4.01
CA LEU A 68 5.64 -2.01 4.29
C LEU A 68 5.65 -0.62 4.94
N HIS A 69 6.67 -0.37 5.74
CA HIS A 69 6.85 0.92 6.42
C HIS A 69 7.05 2.07 5.43
N GLN A 70 6.41 3.21 5.72
CA GLN A 70 6.33 4.36 4.81
C GLN A 70 7.60 5.20 4.74
N ASP A 71 8.54 5.03 5.66
CA ASP A 71 9.78 5.83 5.67
C ASP A 71 10.60 5.67 4.38
N GLN A 72 10.63 4.45 3.84
CA GLN A 72 11.40 4.16 2.62
C GLN A 72 10.51 4.04 1.39
N LEU A 73 9.29 3.49 1.55
CA LEU A 73 8.41 3.06 0.46
C LEU A 73 7.00 3.62 0.66
N ARG A 74 6.79 4.87 0.25
CA ARG A 74 5.48 5.55 0.30
C ARG A 74 5.13 6.23 -1.03
N THR A 75 3.83 6.38 -1.25
CA THR A 75 3.27 7.35 -2.18
C THR A 75 2.67 8.50 -1.37
N ARG A 76 2.99 9.74 -1.73
CA ARG A 76 2.34 10.94 -1.20
C ARG A 76 1.39 11.51 -2.26
N THR A 77 0.20 11.92 -1.86
CA THR A 77 -0.79 12.54 -2.75
C THR A 77 -1.42 13.74 -2.07
N SER A 78 -1.42 14.88 -2.76
CA SER A 78 -2.17 16.07 -2.39
C SER A 78 -3.33 16.28 -3.35
N VAL A 79 -4.50 16.61 -2.80
CA VAL A 79 -5.70 17.01 -3.54
C VAL A 79 -6.02 18.45 -3.15
N ALA A 80 -6.06 19.34 -4.13
CA ALA A 80 -6.47 20.73 -4.00
C ALA A 80 -7.80 20.98 -4.72
N GLY A 81 -8.67 21.77 -4.12
CA GLY A 81 -9.92 22.22 -4.72
C GLY A 81 -10.26 23.66 -4.33
N GLY A 82 -10.84 24.39 -5.28
CA GLY A 82 -11.28 25.76 -5.10
C GLY A 82 -11.96 26.29 -6.37
N SER A 83 -12.75 27.36 -6.25
CA SER A 83 -13.52 27.94 -7.35
C SER A 83 -12.67 28.51 -8.49
N ALA A 84 -11.39 28.78 -8.25
CA ALA A 84 -10.47 29.29 -9.26
C ALA A 84 -10.01 28.22 -10.28
N LEU A 85 -10.14 26.93 -9.95
CA LEU A 85 -9.68 25.84 -10.80
C LEU A 85 -10.59 25.66 -12.01
N GLN A 86 -10.01 25.60 -13.21
CA GLN A 86 -10.77 25.54 -14.49
C GLN A 86 -11.02 24.11 -15.00
N ARG A 87 -10.24 23.13 -14.53
CA ARG A 87 -10.37 21.72 -14.91
C ARG A 87 -9.72 20.80 -13.89
N THR A 88 -10.15 19.54 -13.83
CA THR A 88 -9.46 18.53 -13.03
C THR A 88 -8.16 18.11 -13.73
N ARG A 89 -7.03 18.13 -13.01
CA ARG A 89 -5.69 17.77 -13.51
C ARG A 89 -5.01 16.80 -12.53
N LEU A 90 -4.14 15.95 -13.06
CA LEU A 90 -3.37 14.98 -12.29
C LEU A 90 -1.90 15.07 -12.68
N TRP A 91 -1.01 15.08 -11.69
CA TRP A 91 0.43 14.96 -11.88
C TRP A 91 0.94 13.75 -11.13
N LEU A 92 1.88 13.04 -11.75
CA LEU A 92 2.59 11.90 -11.15
C LEU A 92 4.09 12.09 -11.34
N ASN A 93 4.82 12.30 -10.24
CA ASN A 93 6.26 12.63 -10.24
C ASN A 93 6.56 13.77 -11.24
N ASP A 94 5.92 14.92 -11.02
CA ASP A 94 6.04 16.17 -11.81
C ASP A 94 5.51 16.15 -13.23
N GLN A 95 5.16 14.99 -13.75
CA GLN A 95 4.63 14.88 -15.10
C GLN A 95 3.11 14.89 -15.05
N GLU A 96 2.49 15.86 -15.73
CA GLU A 96 1.03 15.88 -15.90
C GLU A 96 0.60 14.61 -16.66
N GLN A 97 -0.42 13.94 -16.12
CA GLN A 97 -0.98 12.70 -16.65
C GLN A 97 -2.44 12.94 -17.05
N PRO A 98 -2.92 12.31 -18.13
CA PRO A 98 -4.34 12.32 -18.44
C PRO A 98 -5.12 11.56 -17.35
N ILE A 99 -6.33 12.05 -17.03
CA ILE A 99 -7.28 11.33 -16.18
C ILE A 99 -7.77 10.09 -16.94
N ASN A 100 -7.16 8.95 -16.64
CA ASN A 100 -7.56 7.68 -17.24
C ASN A 100 -8.87 7.14 -16.62
N LYS A 101 -9.43 6.09 -17.23
CA LYS A 101 -10.70 5.49 -16.80
C LYS A 101 -10.71 5.06 -15.32
N ARG A 102 -9.59 4.57 -14.79
CA ARG A 102 -9.49 4.08 -13.41
C ARG A 102 -9.51 5.23 -12.40
N VAL A 103 -8.78 6.31 -12.68
CA VAL A 103 -8.83 7.55 -11.87
C VAL A 103 -10.22 8.16 -11.93
N ALA A 104 -10.84 8.23 -13.12
CA ALA A 104 -12.19 8.75 -13.29
C ALA A 104 -13.24 7.97 -12.48
N VAL A 105 -13.11 6.63 -12.39
CA VAL A 105 -13.97 5.79 -11.54
C VAL A 105 -13.80 6.17 -10.07
N VAL A 106 -12.57 6.22 -9.56
CA VAL A 106 -12.31 6.60 -8.16
C VAL A 106 -12.87 7.98 -7.83
N LEU A 107 -12.65 8.97 -8.69
CA LEU A 107 -13.19 10.32 -8.50
C LEU A 107 -14.72 10.34 -8.48
N ARG A 108 -15.37 9.57 -9.36
CA ARG A 108 -16.82 9.47 -9.40
C ARG A 108 -17.36 8.84 -8.12
N GLU A 109 -16.84 7.69 -7.70
CA GLU A 109 -17.33 6.99 -6.51
C GLU A 109 -17.12 7.84 -5.24
N MET A 110 -15.97 8.49 -5.09
CA MET A 110 -15.69 9.36 -3.94
C MET A 110 -16.62 10.58 -3.91
N ARG A 111 -16.89 11.22 -5.06
CA ARG A 111 -17.85 12.34 -5.14
C ARG A 111 -19.28 11.91 -4.83
N GLN A 112 -19.68 10.73 -5.29
CA GLN A 112 -21.00 10.17 -5.01
C GLN A 112 -21.17 9.86 -3.52
N LEU A 113 -20.16 9.25 -2.89
CA LEU A 113 -20.14 9.03 -1.45
C LEU A 113 -20.20 10.35 -0.69
N ALA A 114 -19.35 11.33 -1.05
CA ALA A 114 -19.37 12.67 -0.46
C ALA A 114 -20.75 13.34 -0.53
N SER A 115 -21.42 13.23 -1.69
CA SER A 115 -22.74 13.83 -1.91
C SER A 115 -23.82 13.16 -1.04
N ARG A 116 -23.71 11.86 -0.78
CA ARG A 116 -24.63 11.12 0.10
C ARG A 116 -24.40 11.45 1.58
N VAL A 117 -23.13 11.59 1.99
CA VAL A 117 -22.75 11.90 3.39
C VAL A 117 -23.14 13.32 3.76
N HIS A 118 -22.86 14.30 2.90
CA HIS A 118 -22.99 15.73 3.21
C HIS A 118 -24.27 16.39 2.69
N GLY A 119 -25.08 15.64 1.93
CA GLY A 119 -26.32 16.13 1.31
C GLY A 119 -26.11 17.18 0.21
N GLU A 120 -27.21 17.74 -0.30
CA GLU A 120 -27.19 18.70 -1.41
C GLU A 120 -26.54 20.05 -1.07
N SER A 121 -26.40 20.38 0.23
CA SER A 121 -25.79 21.63 0.70
C SER A 121 -24.27 21.72 0.44
N HIS A 122 -23.61 20.60 0.13
CA HIS A 122 -22.17 20.55 -0.19
C HIS A 122 -21.88 20.22 -1.66
N THR A 123 -22.89 20.36 -2.54
CA THR A 123 -22.78 20.12 -3.98
C THR A 123 -21.63 20.87 -4.65
N HIS A 124 -21.36 22.11 -4.23
CA HIS A 124 -20.24 22.89 -4.78
C HIS A 124 -18.88 22.22 -4.51
N GLU A 125 -18.69 21.57 -3.36
CA GLU A 125 -17.45 20.85 -3.06
C GLU A 125 -17.32 19.54 -3.83
N THR A 126 -18.43 18.87 -4.13
CA THR A 126 -18.42 17.59 -4.85
C THR A 126 -18.36 17.75 -6.37
N THR A 127 -18.77 18.89 -6.92
CA THR A 127 -18.71 19.19 -8.35
C THR A 127 -17.48 20.00 -8.78
N GLN A 128 -16.70 20.53 -7.83
CA GLN A 128 -15.53 21.35 -8.17
C GLN A 128 -14.44 20.57 -8.93
N HIS A 129 -13.66 21.33 -9.70
CA HIS A 129 -12.42 20.85 -10.29
C HIS A 129 -11.38 20.60 -9.21
N LEU A 130 -10.50 19.62 -9.46
CA LEU A 130 -9.48 19.18 -8.52
C LEU A 130 -8.11 19.16 -9.18
N HIS A 131 -7.10 19.67 -8.50
CA HIS A 131 -5.71 19.41 -8.86
C HIS A 131 -5.16 18.33 -7.93
N ILE A 132 -4.66 17.25 -8.53
CA ILE A 132 -4.19 16.06 -7.81
C ILE A 132 -2.72 15.88 -8.12
N VAL A 133 -1.84 16.02 -7.12
CA VAL A 133 -0.40 15.84 -7.31
C VAL A 133 0.07 14.66 -6.49
N SER A 134 0.70 13.69 -7.15
CA SER A 134 1.17 12.45 -6.52
C SER A 134 2.65 12.21 -6.79
N ALA A 135 3.36 11.70 -5.79
CA ALA A 135 4.79 11.40 -5.85
C ALA A 135 5.12 10.09 -5.13
N ASN A 136 6.05 9.30 -5.67
CA ASN A 136 6.55 8.08 -5.03
C ASN A 136 7.97 8.30 -4.47
N SER A 137 8.27 7.76 -3.29
CA SER A 137 9.63 7.80 -2.70
C SER A 137 10.62 6.80 -3.33
N PHE A 138 10.16 6.06 -4.35
CA PHE A 138 10.86 5.00 -5.04
C PHE A 138 10.63 5.11 -6.56
N PRO A 139 11.57 4.62 -7.41
CA PRO A 139 11.43 4.69 -8.85
C PRO A 139 10.15 3.96 -9.29
N THR A 140 9.28 4.66 -10.04
CA THR A 140 7.99 4.11 -10.48
C THR A 140 8.15 2.81 -11.29
N ALA A 141 9.26 2.67 -12.01
CA ALA A 141 9.59 1.51 -12.83
C ALA A 141 10.25 0.35 -12.04
N ALA A 142 10.60 0.53 -10.75
CA ALA A 142 11.14 -0.52 -9.89
C ALA A 142 10.11 -1.61 -9.51
N GLY A 143 8.91 -1.62 -10.09
CA GLY A 143 7.97 -2.74 -9.97
C GLY A 143 7.40 -3.00 -8.56
N LEU A 144 7.66 -2.12 -7.58
CA LEU A 144 7.24 -2.24 -6.17
C LEU A 144 5.77 -1.87 -5.93
N ALA A 145 4.87 -2.38 -6.77
CA ALA A 145 3.43 -2.14 -6.70
C ALA A 145 3.05 -0.64 -6.58
N SER A 146 3.75 0.25 -7.28
CA SER A 146 3.51 1.71 -7.27
C SER A 146 2.04 2.10 -7.49
N SER A 147 1.32 1.37 -8.34
CA SER A 147 -0.11 1.59 -8.54
C SER A 147 -0.97 1.28 -7.30
N ALA A 148 -0.61 0.28 -6.48
CA ALA A 148 -1.37 -0.06 -5.29
C ALA A 148 -1.32 1.09 -4.26
N ALA A 149 -0.11 1.54 -3.92
CA ALA A 149 0.10 2.67 -3.03
C ALA A 149 -0.53 3.95 -3.60
N GLY A 150 -0.37 4.24 -4.91
CA GLY A 150 -0.94 5.44 -5.53
C GLY A 150 -2.47 5.52 -5.48
N TYR A 151 -3.18 4.45 -5.82
CA TYR A 151 -4.66 4.46 -5.75
C TYR A 151 -5.18 4.44 -4.31
N ALA A 152 -4.47 3.79 -3.38
CA ALA A 152 -4.80 3.87 -1.96
C ALA A 152 -4.62 5.29 -1.42
N CYS A 153 -3.52 5.96 -1.79
CA CYS A 153 -3.23 7.34 -1.41
C CYS A 153 -4.25 8.32 -2.00
N LEU A 154 -4.64 8.11 -3.26
CA LEU A 154 -5.68 8.91 -3.91
C LEU A 154 -7.01 8.80 -3.14
N VAL A 155 -7.44 7.58 -2.78
CA VAL A 155 -8.68 7.39 -2.00
C VAL A 155 -8.57 8.03 -0.62
N ALA A 156 -7.45 7.84 0.08
CA ALA A 156 -7.22 8.45 1.40
C ALA A 156 -7.23 9.99 1.33
N ALA A 157 -6.53 10.58 0.35
CA ALA A 157 -6.49 12.02 0.17
C ALA A 157 -7.85 12.60 -0.24
N LEU A 158 -8.63 11.90 -1.07
CA LEU A 158 -10.00 12.30 -1.40
C LEU A 158 -10.94 12.15 -0.21
N ALA A 159 -10.79 11.11 0.61
CA ALA A 159 -11.59 10.91 1.81
C ALA A 159 -11.33 12.05 2.80
N GLU A 160 -10.06 12.39 3.06
CA GLU A 160 -9.67 13.55 3.86
C GLU A 160 -10.19 14.86 3.24
N PHE A 161 -10.02 15.05 1.93
CA PHE A 161 -10.50 16.24 1.22
C PHE A 161 -12.00 16.43 1.34
N TYR A 162 -12.78 15.35 1.27
CA TYR A 162 -14.24 15.38 1.41
C TYR A 162 -14.72 15.24 2.85
N GLY A 163 -13.84 15.06 3.84
CA GLY A 163 -14.24 14.81 5.22
C GLY A 163 -15.06 13.52 5.37
N ILE A 164 -14.68 12.45 4.67
CA ILE A 164 -15.31 11.12 4.72
C ILE A 164 -14.47 10.19 5.58
N SER A 165 -15.12 9.53 6.53
CA SER A 165 -14.56 8.51 7.43
C SER A 165 -15.06 7.10 7.15
N ARG A 166 -14.48 6.10 7.83
CA ARG A 166 -15.03 4.74 7.85
C ARG A 166 -16.42 4.67 8.45
N SER A 167 -16.78 5.60 9.33
CA SER A 167 -18.13 5.63 9.92
C SER A 167 -19.18 6.15 8.94
N ASP A 168 -18.75 6.80 7.86
CA ASP A 168 -19.61 7.30 6.79
C ASP A 168 -19.80 6.29 5.64
N GLU A 169 -19.15 5.12 5.72
CA GLU A 169 -19.32 4.06 4.71
C GLU A 169 -20.73 3.47 4.75
N GLU A 170 -21.34 3.31 3.58
CA GLU A 170 -22.68 2.71 3.42
C GLU A 170 -22.66 1.19 3.63
N PHE A 171 -21.48 0.58 3.45
CA PHE A 171 -21.22 -0.82 3.75
C PHE A 171 -19.77 -0.98 4.22
N PRO A 172 -19.46 -1.98 5.06
CA PRO A 172 -18.12 -2.17 5.57
C PRO A 172 -17.08 -2.30 4.44
N GLY A 173 -16.05 -1.46 4.46
CA GLY A 173 -14.96 -1.51 3.48
C GLY A 173 -15.28 -0.84 2.15
N GLN A 174 -16.25 0.09 2.10
CA GLN A 174 -16.57 0.84 0.88
C GLN A 174 -15.37 1.60 0.31
N LEU A 175 -14.55 2.26 1.13
CA LEU A 175 -13.34 2.95 0.68
C LEU A 175 -12.31 1.96 0.12
N SER A 176 -12.25 0.76 0.71
CA SER A 176 -11.46 -0.36 0.20
C SER A 176 -11.95 -0.83 -1.18
N ALA A 177 -13.26 -0.94 -1.37
CA ALA A 177 -13.87 -1.28 -2.65
C ALA A 177 -13.63 -0.19 -3.72
N ILE A 178 -13.65 1.09 -3.35
CA ILE A 178 -13.32 2.20 -4.26
C ILE A 178 -11.84 2.12 -4.67
N ALA A 179 -10.93 1.91 -3.72
CA ALA A 179 -9.50 1.72 -4.01
C ALA A 179 -9.26 0.52 -4.95
N ARG A 180 -9.96 -0.60 -4.73
CA ARG A 180 -9.94 -1.80 -5.59
C ARG A 180 -10.33 -1.47 -7.04
N GLN A 181 -11.37 -0.66 -7.25
CA GLN A 181 -11.80 -0.26 -8.61
C GLN A 181 -10.75 0.61 -9.32
N GLY A 182 -9.97 1.39 -8.59
CA GLY A 182 -8.79 2.08 -9.12
C GLY A 182 -7.67 1.10 -9.48
N SER A 183 -7.23 0.29 -8.51
CA SER A 183 -6.27 -0.79 -8.72
C SER A 183 -6.54 -1.90 -7.70
N GLY A 184 -6.77 -3.14 -8.15
CA GLY A 184 -7.25 -4.22 -7.29
C GLY A 184 -6.50 -4.35 -5.96
N SER A 185 -5.17 -4.40 -5.98
CA SER A 185 -4.33 -4.52 -4.78
C SER A 185 -4.22 -3.25 -3.93
N ALA A 186 -4.71 -2.10 -4.40
CA ALA A 186 -4.71 -0.85 -3.62
C ALA A 186 -5.60 -0.95 -2.38
N CYS A 187 -6.66 -1.77 -2.43
CA CYS A 187 -7.53 -2.00 -1.29
C CYS A 187 -6.78 -2.43 -0.03
N ARG A 188 -5.70 -3.20 -0.19
CA ARG A 188 -4.85 -3.70 0.92
C ARG A 188 -3.87 -2.67 1.47
N SER A 189 -3.62 -1.56 0.76
CA SER A 189 -2.71 -0.50 1.20
C SER A 189 -3.40 0.57 2.07
N LEU A 190 -4.72 0.49 2.27
CA LEU A 190 -5.42 1.40 3.18
C LEU A 190 -5.07 1.12 4.65
N ASP A 191 -4.91 -0.15 5.00
CA ASP A 191 -4.61 -0.64 6.36
C ASP A 191 -3.14 -1.06 6.54
N GLY A 192 -2.70 -1.05 7.79
CA GLY A 192 -1.35 -1.45 8.22
C GLY A 192 -1.24 -2.93 8.53
N GLY A 193 -0.02 -3.38 8.79
CA GLY A 193 0.25 -4.75 9.24
C GLY A 193 0.09 -5.79 8.14
N PHE A 194 -0.81 -6.74 8.38
CA PHE A 194 -1.14 -7.84 7.50
C PHE A 194 -2.57 -7.69 7.03
N VAL A 195 -2.78 -7.61 5.72
CA VAL A 195 -4.08 -7.24 5.15
C VAL A 195 -4.51 -8.28 4.13
N ALA A 196 -5.70 -8.86 4.34
CA ALA A 196 -6.33 -9.80 3.43
C ALA A 196 -7.33 -9.06 2.52
N TRP A 197 -7.24 -9.25 1.21
CA TRP A 197 -8.32 -8.89 0.29
C TRP A 197 -9.21 -10.12 0.08
N GLN A 198 -10.44 -10.02 0.58
CA GLN A 198 -11.46 -11.04 0.41
C GLN A 198 -12.01 -11.00 -1.01
N LYS A 199 -12.14 -12.18 -1.64
CA LYS A 199 -12.69 -12.30 -2.99
C LYS A 199 -14.07 -11.67 -3.11
N GLY A 200 -14.91 -11.87 -2.11
CA GLY A 200 -16.35 -11.61 -2.20
C GLY A 200 -17.07 -12.65 -3.05
N ALA A 201 -18.39 -12.68 -2.91
CA ALA A 201 -19.32 -13.52 -3.67
C ALA A 201 -20.49 -12.71 -4.24
N ARG A 202 -20.70 -11.46 -3.81
CA ARG A 202 -21.80 -10.63 -4.31
C ARG A 202 -21.49 -10.13 -5.72
N PRO A 203 -22.46 -10.15 -6.65
CA PRO A 203 -22.28 -9.63 -8.01
C PRO A 203 -21.96 -8.12 -8.07
N ASP A 204 -22.40 -7.35 -7.07
CA ASP A 204 -22.07 -5.92 -6.95
C ASP A 204 -20.66 -5.65 -6.42
N GLY A 205 -19.95 -6.70 -5.99
CA GLY A 205 -18.60 -6.63 -5.44
C GLY A 205 -18.49 -5.89 -4.10
N GLN A 206 -19.60 -5.62 -3.40
CA GLN A 206 -19.56 -4.89 -2.11
C GLN A 206 -18.89 -5.69 -0.99
N ASP A 207 -18.82 -7.02 -1.10
CA ASP A 207 -18.13 -7.91 -0.15
C ASP A 207 -16.70 -8.29 -0.61
N SER A 208 -16.21 -7.70 -1.71
CA SER A 208 -14.84 -7.88 -2.18
C SER A 208 -13.93 -6.78 -1.60
N ILE A 209 -13.65 -6.86 -0.30
CA ILE A 209 -13.00 -5.79 0.48
C ILE A 209 -11.69 -6.25 1.11
N ALA A 210 -10.85 -5.29 1.51
CA ALA A 210 -9.71 -5.58 2.37
C ALA A 210 -10.11 -5.59 3.85
N VAL A 211 -9.50 -6.50 4.60
CA VAL A 211 -9.67 -6.68 6.04
C VAL A 211 -8.29 -6.85 6.67
N GLN A 212 -8.03 -6.10 7.73
CA GLN A 212 -6.80 -6.25 8.51
C GLN A 212 -6.84 -7.59 9.26
N VAL A 213 -5.86 -8.45 9.02
CA VAL A 213 -5.64 -9.73 9.72
C VAL A 213 -5.00 -9.46 11.07
N ALA A 214 -3.96 -8.62 11.07
CA ALA A 214 -3.26 -8.15 12.26
C ALA A 214 -2.60 -6.80 11.95
N ASP A 215 -2.50 -5.92 12.94
CA ASP A 215 -1.85 -4.61 12.77
C ASP A 215 -0.32 -4.70 12.69
N GLU A 216 0.34 -3.56 12.47
CA GLU A 216 1.79 -3.47 12.38
C GLU A 216 2.53 -3.74 13.70
N GLN A 217 1.85 -3.62 14.85
CA GLN A 217 2.42 -3.89 16.17
C GLN A 217 2.38 -5.39 16.48
N HIS A 218 1.58 -6.17 15.75
CA HIS A 218 1.47 -7.60 15.96
C HIS A 218 2.76 -8.34 15.66
N TRP A 219 3.56 -7.98 14.65
CA TRP A 219 4.80 -8.71 14.34
C TRP A 219 5.96 -7.75 13.98
N PRO A 220 6.45 -6.95 14.95
CA PRO A 220 7.37 -5.86 14.70
C PRO A 220 8.76 -6.33 14.22
N GLY A 221 9.15 -7.55 14.60
CA GLY A 221 10.41 -8.17 14.17
C GLY A 221 10.40 -8.71 12.74
N LEU A 222 9.27 -8.68 12.02
CA LEU A 222 9.24 -9.09 10.61
C LEU A 222 9.75 -7.95 9.71
N CYS A 223 10.81 -8.22 8.96
CA CYS A 223 11.45 -7.30 8.05
C CYS A 223 11.30 -7.74 6.60
N ALA A 224 11.50 -6.80 5.67
CA ALA A 224 11.50 -7.04 4.24
C ALA A 224 12.74 -6.40 3.60
N VAL A 225 13.56 -7.21 2.95
CA VAL A 225 14.68 -6.78 2.10
C VAL A 225 14.22 -6.84 0.65
N VAL A 226 14.07 -5.68 0.02
CA VAL A 226 13.66 -5.55 -1.38
C VAL A 226 14.90 -5.39 -2.24
N CYS A 227 15.16 -6.36 -3.12
CA CYS A 227 16.26 -6.34 -4.08
C CYS A 227 15.73 -5.90 -5.45
N VAL A 228 16.11 -4.70 -5.88
CA VAL A 228 15.72 -4.19 -7.20
C VAL A 228 16.71 -4.70 -8.24
N VAL A 229 16.30 -5.73 -8.97
CA VAL A 229 17.07 -6.38 -10.03
C VAL A 229 16.96 -5.62 -11.35
N ASN A 230 15.74 -5.20 -11.68
CA ASN A 230 15.46 -4.38 -12.85
C ASN A 230 14.54 -3.22 -12.47
N ASP A 231 14.88 -2.04 -12.97
CA ASP A 231 14.11 -0.81 -12.88
C ASP A 231 13.59 -0.36 -14.25
N ALA A 232 13.77 -1.16 -15.30
CA ALA A 232 13.17 -0.91 -16.61
C ALA A 232 11.68 -1.25 -16.61
N GLN A 233 10.95 -0.67 -17.57
CA GLN A 233 9.53 -0.94 -17.76
C GLN A 233 9.28 -2.44 -18.01
N LYS A 234 8.21 -2.97 -17.42
CA LYS A 234 7.79 -4.36 -17.59
C LYS A 234 7.39 -4.64 -19.03
N ASP A 235 7.86 -5.75 -19.59
CA ASP A 235 7.46 -6.21 -20.92
C ASP A 235 5.95 -6.48 -21.01
N THR A 236 5.39 -7.18 -20.01
CA THR A 236 3.95 -7.45 -19.91
C THR A 236 3.37 -6.83 -18.65
N SER A 237 2.43 -5.89 -18.81
CA SER A 237 1.71 -5.28 -17.68
C SER A 237 0.92 -6.34 -16.90
N SER A 238 0.79 -6.15 -15.58
CA SER A 238 0.05 -7.09 -14.74
C SER A 238 -1.42 -7.26 -15.18
N THR A 239 -2.08 -6.19 -15.62
CA THR A 239 -3.48 -6.24 -16.09
C THR A 239 -3.62 -7.11 -17.32
N THR A 240 -2.77 -6.91 -18.33
CA THR A 240 -2.78 -7.73 -19.55
C THR A 240 -2.42 -9.17 -19.20
N GLY A 241 -1.31 -9.37 -18.49
CA GLY A 241 -0.82 -10.69 -18.14
C GLY A 241 -1.85 -11.53 -17.40
N MET A 242 -2.48 -10.99 -16.36
CA MET A 242 -3.43 -11.76 -15.54
C MET A 242 -4.72 -12.13 -16.28
N GLN A 243 -5.14 -11.33 -17.25
CA GLN A 243 -6.31 -11.64 -18.07
C GLN A 243 -5.96 -12.70 -19.12
N THR A 244 -4.77 -12.63 -19.73
CA THR A 244 -4.29 -13.68 -20.62
C THR A 244 -4.13 -15.00 -19.86
N THR A 245 -3.57 -14.98 -18.64
CA THR A 245 -3.49 -16.18 -17.79
C THR A 245 -4.88 -16.72 -17.48
N LYS A 246 -5.85 -15.88 -17.08
CA LYS A 246 -7.24 -16.32 -16.85
C LYS A 246 -7.84 -16.99 -18.09
N ALA A 247 -7.57 -16.45 -19.27
CA ALA A 247 -8.13 -16.96 -20.52
C ALA A 247 -7.50 -18.28 -21.00
N THR A 248 -6.24 -18.55 -20.64
CA THR A 248 -5.45 -19.61 -21.30
C THR A 248 -4.80 -20.63 -20.37
N SER A 249 -4.66 -20.35 -19.07
CA SER A 249 -4.02 -21.23 -18.10
C SER A 249 -5.07 -22.08 -17.33
N PRO A 250 -5.19 -23.39 -17.61
CA PRO A 250 -6.00 -24.27 -16.77
C PRO A 250 -5.47 -24.36 -15.33
N LEU A 251 -4.15 -24.22 -15.13
CA LEU A 251 -3.54 -24.25 -13.80
C LEU A 251 -4.00 -23.09 -12.91
N LEU A 252 -4.24 -21.90 -13.48
CA LEU A 252 -4.79 -20.77 -12.71
C LEU A 252 -6.17 -21.08 -12.15
N THR A 253 -7.04 -21.72 -12.95
CA THR A 253 -8.38 -22.10 -12.50
C THR A 253 -8.32 -23.09 -11.34
N TYR A 254 -7.45 -24.10 -11.43
CA TYR A 254 -7.25 -25.05 -10.34
C TYR A 254 -6.69 -24.37 -9.09
N ARG A 255 -5.64 -23.55 -9.25
CA ARG A 255 -5.04 -22.75 -8.17
C ARG A 255 -6.09 -21.94 -7.41
N ALA A 256 -6.87 -21.13 -8.12
CA ALA A 256 -7.85 -20.23 -7.51
C ALA A 256 -8.96 -20.98 -6.77
N LYS A 257 -9.45 -22.09 -7.33
CA LYS A 257 -10.56 -22.86 -6.75
C LYS A 257 -10.16 -23.83 -5.65
N ARG A 258 -8.97 -24.43 -5.74
CA ARG A 258 -8.58 -25.57 -4.89
C ARG A 258 -7.47 -25.27 -3.91
N LEU A 259 -6.53 -24.40 -4.25
CA LEU A 259 -5.31 -24.20 -3.44
C LEU A 259 -5.38 -22.92 -2.62
N VAL A 260 -5.73 -21.79 -3.24
CA VAL A 260 -5.72 -20.50 -2.55
C VAL A 260 -6.65 -20.46 -1.33
N PRO A 261 -7.87 -21.03 -1.33
CA PRO A 261 -8.73 -20.99 -0.14
C PRO A 261 -8.10 -21.61 1.11
N GLU A 262 -7.36 -22.71 0.96
CA GLU A 262 -6.63 -23.33 2.08
C GLU A 262 -5.40 -22.52 2.45
N ARG A 263 -4.64 -22.03 1.46
CA ARG A 263 -3.46 -21.18 1.69
C ARG A 263 -3.80 -19.90 2.44
N MET A 264 -4.95 -19.27 2.16
CA MET A 264 -5.42 -18.10 2.93
C MET A 264 -5.57 -18.45 4.42
N LYS A 265 -6.27 -19.55 4.73
CA LYS A 265 -6.46 -20.00 6.12
C LYS A 265 -5.12 -20.29 6.81
N THR A 266 -4.24 -21.02 6.13
CA THR A 266 -2.91 -21.38 6.67
C THR A 266 -2.04 -20.15 6.87
N MET A 267 -2.04 -19.21 5.93
CA MET A 267 -1.27 -17.97 6.02
C MET A 267 -1.77 -17.07 7.16
N GLU A 268 -3.09 -16.87 7.26
CA GLU A 268 -3.68 -16.09 8.36
C GLU A 268 -3.36 -16.71 9.72
N LYS A 269 -3.44 -18.04 9.83
CA LYS A 269 -3.02 -18.76 11.05
C LYS A 269 -1.54 -18.53 11.37
N ALA A 270 -0.65 -18.62 10.37
CA ALA A 270 0.77 -18.40 10.55
C ALA A 270 1.09 -16.97 11.00
N ILE A 271 0.41 -15.98 10.40
CA ILE A 271 0.52 -14.56 10.79
C ILE A 271 0.10 -14.38 12.25
N LEU A 272 -1.09 -14.87 12.63
CA LEU A 272 -1.60 -14.71 13.99
C LEU A 272 -0.73 -15.41 15.04
N ALA A 273 -0.12 -16.55 14.68
CA ALA A 273 0.79 -17.30 15.54
C ALA A 273 2.25 -16.78 15.52
N ARG A 274 2.59 -15.83 14.64
CA ARG A 274 3.97 -15.40 14.35
C ARG A 274 4.89 -16.58 13.97
N ASP A 275 4.32 -17.55 13.27
CA ASP A 275 5.02 -18.75 12.82
C ASP A 275 5.77 -18.43 11.52
N PHE A 276 7.02 -18.00 11.66
CA PHE A 276 7.86 -17.63 10.51
C PHE A 276 8.12 -18.80 9.57
N GLU A 277 8.17 -20.03 10.09
CA GLU A 277 8.44 -21.21 9.28
C GLU A 277 7.28 -21.52 8.34
N ALA A 278 6.05 -21.56 8.88
CA ALA A 278 4.84 -21.73 8.07
C ALA A 278 4.61 -20.53 7.12
N PHE A 279 4.79 -19.30 7.63
CA PHE A 279 4.67 -18.08 6.83
C PHE A 279 5.65 -18.09 5.65
N GLY A 280 6.92 -18.38 5.92
CA GLY A 280 7.99 -18.32 4.94
C GLY A 280 7.88 -19.42 3.89
N ALA A 281 7.62 -20.66 4.32
CA ALA A 281 7.40 -21.78 3.41
C ALA A 281 6.23 -21.51 2.45
N LEU A 282 5.09 -21.03 2.99
CA LEU A 282 3.91 -20.77 2.18
C LEU A 282 4.10 -19.57 1.23
N THR A 283 4.77 -18.51 1.70
CA THR A 283 5.12 -17.34 0.87
C THR A 283 5.92 -17.74 -0.37
N MET A 284 6.96 -18.57 -0.20
CA MET A 284 7.79 -19.06 -1.31
C MET A 284 6.99 -19.97 -2.25
N GLN A 285 6.20 -20.90 -1.71
CA GLN A 285 5.35 -21.80 -2.51
C GLN A 285 4.30 -21.05 -3.34
N ASP A 286 3.70 -20.00 -2.77
CA ASP A 286 2.68 -19.22 -3.45
C ASP A 286 3.27 -18.30 -4.53
N SER A 287 4.44 -17.71 -4.25
CA SER A 287 5.24 -17.01 -5.26
C SER A 287 5.56 -17.92 -6.44
N ASN A 288 6.14 -19.10 -6.19
CA ASN A 288 6.50 -20.06 -7.23
C ASN A 288 5.28 -20.47 -8.07
N GLN A 289 4.15 -20.76 -7.42
CA GLN A 289 2.96 -21.20 -8.13
C GLN A 289 2.30 -20.08 -8.94
N PHE A 290 2.34 -18.84 -8.47
CA PHE A 290 1.95 -17.69 -9.27
C PHE A 290 2.76 -17.63 -10.58
N HIS A 291 4.09 -17.69 -10.50
CA HIS A 291 4.96 -17.70 -11.69
C HIS A 291 4.78 -18.96 -12.56
N ALA A 292 4.41 -20.09 -11.97
CA ALA A 292 4.04 -21.29 -12.73
C ALA A 292 2.77 -21.07 -13.57
N THR A 293 1.76 -20.37 -13.05
CA THR A 293 0.57 -20.02 -13.86
C THR A 293 0.89 -19.00 -14.96
N CYS A 294 1.85 -18.10 -14.74
CA CYS A 294 2.37 -17.22 -15.79
C CYS A 294 3.06 -18.03 -16.90
N LEU A 295 3.85 -19.05 -16.54
CA LEU A 295 4.51 -19.95 -17.49
C LEU A 295 3.51 -20.82 -18.27
N ASP A 296 2.40 -21.22 -17.64
CA ASP A 296 1.30 -21.99 -18.25
C ASP A 296 0.36 -21.12 -19.12
N THR A 297 0.57 -19.80 -19.16
CA THR A 297 -0.20 -18.90 -20.03
C THR A 297 0.19 -19.11 -21.50
N THR A 298 -0.72 -18.87 -22.44
CA THR A 298 -0.43 -18.91 -23.89
C THR A 298 -0.64 -17.52 -24.52
N PRO A 299 0.41 -16.85 -25.04
CA PRO A 299 1.84 -17.20 -24.92
C PRO A 299 2.36 -17.11 -23.47
N PRO A 300 3.46 -17.82 -23.14
CA PRO A 300 4.00 -17.84 -21.78
C PRO A 300 4.49 -16.47 -21.33
N ILE A 301 4.28 -16.16 -20.05
CA ILE A 301 4.71 -14.92 -19.42
C ILE A 301 5.90 -15.23 -18.51
N PHE A 302 7.03 -14.56 -18.77
CA PHE A 302 8.24 -14.68 -17.97
C PHE A 302 8.49 -13.39 -17.19
N TYR A 303 8.32 -13.43 -15.87
CA TYR A 303 8.68 -12.33 -14.98
C TYR A 303 10.02 -12.54 -14.28
N LEU A 304 10.31 -13.79 -13.89
CA LEU A 304 11.58 -14.15 -13.26
C LEU A 304 12.68 -14.24 -14.32
N ASN A 305 13.82 -13.63 -14.02
CA ASN A 305 15.04 -13.79 -14.81
C ASN A 305 16.08 -14.64 -14.06
N ASP A 306 17.26 -14.79 -14.63
CA ASP A 306 18.31 -15.61 -14.01
C ASP A 306 18.79 -15.04 -12.67
N VAL A 307 18.81 -13.72 -12.50
CA VAL A 307 19.14 -13.09 -11.20
C VAL A 307 18.09 -13.46 -10.15
N SER A 308 16.80 -13.43 -10.49
CA SER A 308 15.73 -13.90 -9.60
C SER A 308 15.96 -15.35 -9.17
N ARG A 309 16.37 -16.23 -10.10
CA ARG A 309 16.66 -17.65 -9.81
C ARG A 309 17.89 -17.81 -8.92
N GLN A 310 18.92 -16.97 -9.08
CA GLN A 310 20.11 -16.98 -8.20
C GLN A 310 19.76 -16.54 -6.78
N ILE A 311 18.89 -15.53 -6.62
CA ILE A 311 18.36 -15.13 -5.30
C ILE A 311 17.56 -16.28 -4.66
N ILE A 312 16.71 -16.98 -5.43
CA ILE A 312 15.99 -18.17 -4.96
C ILE A 312 16.98 -19.23 -4.44
N GLY A 313 18.02 -19.54 -5.21
CA GLY A 313 19.06 -20.49 -4.82
C GLY A 313 19.80 -20.09 -3.55
N LEU A 314 20.14 -18.80 -3.42
CA LEU A 314 20.79 -18.24 -2.23
C LEU A 314 19.92 -18.38 -0.97
N VAL A 315 18.62 -18.10 -1.07
CA VAL A 315 17.69 -18.21 0.08
C VAL A 315 17.50 -19.66 0.51
N HIS A 316 17.33 -20.60 -0.44
CA HIS A 316 17.25 -22.03 -0.10
C HIS A 316 18.53 -22.51 0.58
N ARG A 317 19.69 -22.07 0.08
CA ARG A 317 20.97 -22.40 0.70
C ARG A 317 21.10 -21.86 2.13
N TYR A 318 20.69 -20.61 2.34
CA TYR A 318 20.71 -19.97 3.65
C TYR A 318 19.84 -20.73 4.66
N ASN A 319 18.62 -21.11 4.24
CA ASN A 319 17.71 -21.91 5.07
C ASN A 319 18.24 -23.33 5.33
N GLU A 320 18.84 -23.98 4.33
CA GLU A 320 19.45 -25.32 4.46
C GLU A 320 20.56 -25.30 5.53
N GLN A 321 21.45 -24.31 5.49
CA GLN A 321 22.53 -24.17 6.48
C GLN A 321 22.04 -23.87 7.89
N ALA A 322 20.84 -23.30 8.03
CA ALA A 322 20.21 -23.06 9.31
C ALA A 322 19.39 -24.26 9.83
N GLY A 323 19.11 -25.26 8.98
CA GLY A 323 18.21 -26.37 9.28
C GLY A 323 16.73 -25.97 9.44
N ARG A 324 16.36 -24.73 9.12
CA ARG A 324 15.00 -24.17 9.22
C ARG A 324 14.82 -22.97 8.30
N VAL A 325 13.57 -22.57 8.06
CA VAL A 325 13.29 -21.34 7.29
C VAL A 325 13.64 -20.10 8.11
N GLN A 326 14.61 -19.32 7.64
CA GLN A 326 15.05 -18.03 8.21
C GLN A 326 14.88 -16.85 7.26
N ALA A 327 14.77 -17.12 5.96
CA ALA A 327 14.44 -16.16 4.92
C ALA A 327 13.42 -16.75 3.95
N ALA A 328 12.50 -15.90 3.48
CA ALA A 328 11.46 -16.29 2.54
C ALA A 328 11.39 -15.31 1.38
N TYR A 329 11.60 -15.79 0.17
CA TYR A 329 11.49 -14.95 -1.02
C TYR A 329 10.05 -14.88 -1.54
N THR A 330 9.73 -13.77 -2.18
CA THR A 330 8.54 -13.62 -3.00
C THR A 330 8.80 -12.66 -4.15
N PHE A 331 8.12 -12.91 -5.27
CA PHE A 331 8.26 -12.13 -6.50
C PHE A 331 6.87 -11.77 -7.02
N ASP A 332 6.67 -10.50 -7.36
CA ASP A 332 5.46 -10.05 -8.05
C ASP A 332 5.65 -10.14 -9.58
N ALA A 333 4.90 -9.36 -10.35
CA ALA A 333 5.00 -9.30 -11.80
C ALA A 333 6.29 -8.56 -12.26
N GLY A 334 7.46 -9.13 -11.98
CA GLY A 334 8.78 -8.65 -12.37
C GLY A 334 9.90 -9.43 -11.67
N PRO A 335 11.18 -9.13 -11.99
CA PRO A 335 12.31 -9.91 -11.48
C PRO A 335 12.77 -9.51 -10.07
N ASN A 336 12.19 -8.44 -9.51
CA ASN A 336 12.61 -7.89 -8.21
C ASN A 336 12.19 -8.83 -7.08
N ALA A 337 13.15 -9.15 -6.22
CA ALA A 337 12.93 -10.04 -5.09
C ALA A 337 12.50 -9.22 -3.87
N VAL A 338 11.55 -9.75 -3.10
CA VAL A 338 11.31 -9.33 -1.73
C VAL A 338 11.62 -10.50 -0.82
N LEU A 339 12.53 -10.30 0.13
CA LEU A 339 12.95 -11.30 1.10
C LEU A 339 12.36 -10.91 2.46
N PHE A 340 11.40 -11.70 2.93
CA PHE A 340 10.95 -11.60 4.31
C PHE A 340 11.93 -12.33 5.23
N VAL A 341 12.29 -11.69 6.34
CA VAL A 341 13.26 -12.18 7.31
C VAL A 341 12.87 -11.67 8.69
N GLU A 342 13.20 -12.40 9.75
CA GLU A 342 13.14 -11.83 11.11
C GLU A 342 14.33 -10.87 11.33
N GLU A 343 14.13 -9.83 12.14
CA GLU A 343 15.09 -8.72 12.36
C GLU A 343 16.51 -9.21 12.67
N GLN A 344 16.64 -10.23 13.52
CA GLN A 344 17.92 -10.84 13.89
C GLN A 344 18.72 -11.44 12.71
N HIS A 345 18.05 -11.71 11.58
CA HIS A 345 18.64 -12.28 10.37
C HIS A 345 18.85 -11.26 9.24
N VAL A 346 18.40 -10.01 9.40
CA VAL A 346 18.52 -8.96 8.36
C VAL A 346 19.98 -8.73 7.99
N GLN A 347 20.86 -8.60 8.98
CA GLN A 347 22.28 -8.35 8.77
C GLN A 347 22.95 -9.44 7.91
N GLU A 348 22.67 -10.72 8.20
CA GLU A 348 23.21 -11.83 7.43
C GLU A 348 22.69 -11.83 5.98
N VAL A 349 21.38 -11.64 5.79
CA VAL A 349 20.78 -11.66 4.45
C VAL A 349 21.22 -10.48 3.59
N VAL A 350 21.27 -9.26 4.15
CA VAL A 350 21.70 -8.08 3.39
C VAL A 350 23.17 -8.17 2.99
N SER A 351 24.06 -8.60 3.91
CA SER A 351 25.48 -8.77 3.59
C SER A 351 25.70 -9.89 2.56
N LEU A 352 24.92 -10.97 2.60
CA LEU A 352 24.95 -12.02 1.57
C LEU A 352 24.50 -11.52 0.19
N VAL A 353 23.37 -10.82 0.12
CA VAL A 353 22.89 -10.24 -1.14
C VAL A 353 23.91 -9.25 -1.69
N HIS A 354 24.46 -8.36 -0.85
CA HIS A 354 25.47 -7.40 -1.25
C HIS A 354 26.74 -8.07 -1.77
N HIS A 355 27.22 -9.12 -1.10
CA HIS A 355 28.38 -9.90 -1.54
C HIS A 355 28.14 -10.61 -2.87
N CYS A 356 26.95 -11.21 -3.04
CA CYS A 356 26.63 -11.99 -4.23
C CYS A 356 26.33 -11.15 -5.46
N PHE A 357 25.82 -9.94 -5.25
CA PHE A 357 25.34 -9.04 -6.32
C PHE A 357 25.92 -7.63 -6.15
N PRO A 358 27.26 -7.46 -6.13
CA PRO A 358 27.88 -6.17 -5.85
C PRO A 358 27.64 -5.19 -7.01
N THR A 359 27.66 -3.88 -6.75
CA THR A 359 27.62 -2.85 -7.81
C THR A 359 29.00 -2.26 -8.05
N ALA A 360 29.25 -1.75 -9.27
CA ALA A 360 30.53 -1.12 -9.62
C ALA A 360 30.76 0.19 -8.85
N SER A 361 29.68 0.93 -8.56
CA SER A 361 29.64 2.06 -7.64
C SER A 361 29.04 1.64 -6.30
N GLU A 362 29.01 2.52 -5.30
CA GLU A 362 28.33 2.24 -4.05
C GLU A 362 26.83 1.93 -4.29
N MET A 363 26.36 0.77 -3.82
CA MET A 363 24.96 0.37 -3.97
C MET A 363 24.07 1.31 -3.17
N THR A 364 23.08 1.91 -3.82
CA THR A 364 22.07 2.69 -3.10
C THR A 364 21.25 1.76 -2.21
N MET A 365 21.27 2.02 -0.90
CA MET A 365 20.51 1.27 0.08
C MET A 365 19.74 2.23 0.97
N LYS A 366 18.40 2.14 0.97
CA LYS A 366 17.55 2.85 1.91
C LYS A 366 17.11 1.88 3.00
N SER A 367 17.45 2.16 4.25
CA SER A 367 17.19 1.24 5.36
C SER A 367 16.49 1.93 6.51
N SER A 368 15.54 1.23 7.14
CA SER A 368 14.94 1.62 8.42
C SER A 368 15.79 1.19 9.63
N MET A 369 16.94 0.56 9.39
CA MET A 369 17.83 0.03 10.43
C MET A 369 19.30 0.14 10.00
N LEU A 370 20.21 0.12 10.98
CA LEU A 370 21.64 0.08 10.68
C LEU A 370 22.01 -1.31 10.17
N VAL A 371 22.66 -1.36 9.01
CA VAL A 371 23.08 -2.61 8.38
C VAL A 371 24.49 -2.44 7.83
N ASP A 372 25.39 -3.34 8.25
CA ASP A 372 26.73 -3.46 7.67
C ASP A 372 26.64 -4.27 6.37
N ARG A 373 27.33 -3.82 5.32
CA ARG A 373 27.33 -4.49 4.01
C ARG A 373 28.40 -5.59 3.92
N THR A 374 29.24 -5.70 4.93
CA THR A 374 30.38 -6.61 4.97
C THR A 374 29.94 -8.02 5.34
N LEU A 375 30.27 -8.99 4.48
CA LEU A 375 30.02 -10.39 4.77
C LEU A 375 31.08 -10.92 5.76
N SER A 376 30.63 -11.50 6.87
CA SER A 376 31.55 -12.11 7.83
C SER A 376 32.14 -13.41 7.28
N GLU A 377 33.41 -13.69 7.62
CA GLU A 377 34.08 -14.92 7.17
C GLU A 377 33.40 -16.18 7.71
N ALA A 378 32.83 -16.10 8.92
CA ALA A 378 32.04 -17.18 9.51
C ALA A 378 30.77 -17.48 8.69
N LEU A 379 30.04 -16.44 8.26
CA LEU A 379 28.85 -16.60 7.44
C LEU A 379 29.20 -17.12 6.05
N ARG A 380 30.27 -16.61 5.45
CA ARG A 380 30.78 -17.11 4.16
C ARG A 380 31.13 -18.59 4.25
N SER A 381 31.94 -18.97 5.24
CA SER A 381 32.35 -20.35 5.47
C SER A 381 31.14 -21.26 5.70
N ARG A 382 30.14 -20.81 6.47
CA ARG A 382 28.87 -21.53 6.67
C ARG A 382 28.14 -21.74 5.33
N MET A 383 28.03 -20.70 4.50
CA MET A 383 27.33 -20.78 3.22
C MET A 383 28.04 -21.67 2.19
N GLU A 384 29.37 -21.77 2.23
CA GLU A 384 30.16 -22.59 1.29
C GLU A 384 30.46 -24.02 1.81
N ALA A 385 30.11 -24.33 3.06
CA ALA A 385 30.32 -25.65 3.67
C ALA A 385 29.55 -26.76 2.94
N THR A 386 30.22 -27.80 2.47
CA THR A 386 29.55 -28.89 1.73
C THR A 386 28.41 -29.51 2.56
N PRO A 387 27.14 -29.47 2.10
CA PRO A 387 26.03 -30.13 2.77
C PRO A 387 26.17 -31.65 2.68
N GLU A 388 25.45 -32.39 3.54
CA GLU A 388 25.42 -33.86 3.52
C GLU A 388 25.00 -34.44 2.15
N SER A 389 24.27 -33.66 1.35
CA SER A 389 23.88 -33.99 -0.03
C SER A 389 25.05 -34.02 -1.04
N GLY A 390 26.26 -33.61 -0.63
CA GLY A 390 27.52 -33.83 -1.35
C GLY A 390 27.84 -32.87 -2.50
N LYS A 391 26.97 -31.90 -2.83
CA LYS A 391 27.25 -30.90 -3.87
C LYS A 391 27.90 -29.66 -3.28
N ALA A 392 29.10 -29.31 -3.75
CA ALA A 392 29.74 -28.05 -3.40
C ALA A 392 28.86 -26.87 -3.83
N PHE A 393 28.58 -25.95 -2.91
CA PHE A 393 27.86 -24.71 -3.17
C PHE A 393 28.87 -23.56 -3.18
N LYS A 394 28.90 -22.80 -4.26
CA LYS A 394 29.68 -21.57 -4.35
C LYS A 394 28.73 -20.39 -4.36
N LEU A 395 29.02 -19.37 -3.54
CA LEU A 395 28.24 -18.14 -3.57
C LEU A 395 28.27 -17.52 -4.97
N PRO A 396 27.11 -17.13 -5.53
CA PRO A 396 27.08 -16.46 -6.81
C PRO A 396 27.84 -15.13 -6.71
N HIS A 397 28.43 -14.69 -7.82
CA HIS A 397 29.07 -13.38 -7.91
C HIS A 397 28.68 -12.75 -9.26
N ILE A 398 27.63 -11.92 -9.24
CA ILE A 398 27.00 -11.36 -10.44
C ILE A 398 26.91 -9.84 -10.31
N PRO A 399 28.00 -9.11 -10.62
CA PRO A 399 28.05 -7.67 -10.44
C PRO A 399 26.98 -6.91 -11.24
N GLY A 400 26.46 -5.82 -10.68
CA GLY A 400 25.51 -4.90 -11.31
C GLY A 400 24.09 -5.44 -11.47
N SER A 401 23.82 -6.65 -10.98
CA SER A 401 22.53 -7.33 -11.17
C SER A 401 21.45 -6.95 -10.15
N VAL A 402 21.82 -6.49 -8.96
CA VAL A 402 20.94 -5.81 -8.00
C VAL A 402 21.36 -4.34 -7.97
N LYS A 403 20.49 -3.45 -8.45
CA LYS A 403 20.79 -2.02 -8.61
C LYS A 403 20.67 -1.23 -7.30
N MET A 404 19.70 -1.61 -6.47
CA MET A 404 19.45 -0.97 -5.19
C MET A 404 18.72 -1.92 -4.23
N MET A 405 18.83 -1.61 -2.94
CA MET A 405 18.11 -2.33 -1.89
C MET A 405 17.28 -1.40 -1.01
N TYR A 406 16.11 -1.89 -0.59
CA TYR A 406 15.35 -1.29 0.50
C TYR A 406 15.26 -2.28 1.65
N VAL A 407 15.59 -1.84 2.86
CA VAL A 407 15.41 -2.64 4.08
C VAL A 407 14.31 -1.98 4.90
N SER A 408 13.13 -2.59 4.85
CA SER A 408 11.92 -2.10 5.49
C SER A 408 11.42 -3.10 6.52
N ARG A 409 10.33 -2.73 7.19
CA ARG A 409 9.64 -3.50 8.22
C ARG A 409 8.14 -3.46 7.96
N VAL A 410 7.38 -4.23 8.73
CA VAL A 410 5.91 -4.10 8.73
C VAL A 410 5.53 -2.66 9.11
N GLY A 411 4.58 -2.07 8.40
CA GLY A 411 4.20 -0.67 8.54
C GLY A 411 2.71 -0.43 8.71
N GLY A 412 2.38 0.76 9.22
CA GLY A 412 1.01 1.25 9.34
C GLY A 412 0.39 1.61 7.99
N GLY A 413 -0.95 1.73 8.00
CA GLY A 413 -1.78 2.06 6.83
C GLY A 413 -1.65 3.51 6.39
N THR A 414 -2.58 3.97 5.55
CA THR A 414 -2.57 5.36 5.07
C THR A 414 -2.61 6.39 6.21
N ARG A 415 -1.96 7.54 6.02
CA ARG A 415 -1.88 8.63 7.00
C ARG A 415 -2.13 9.98 6.36
N VAL A 416 -2.81 10.86 7.09
CA VAL A 416 -2.94 12.29 6.73
C VAL A 416 -1.64 12.99 7.10
N LEU A 417 -1.16 13.86 6.22
CA LEU A 417 0.07 14.64 6.43
C LEU A 417 -0.27 16.10 6.68
N SER A 418 0.65 16.80 7.33
CA SER A 418 0.57 18.24 7.56
C SER A 418 0.82 19.04 6.28
N SER A 419 0.49 20.34 6.33
CA SER A 419 0.57 21.24 5.18
C SER A 419 1.98 21.45 4.64
N ASP A 420 3.01 21.26 5.45
CA ASP A 420 4.43 21.34 5.05
C ASP A 420 4.88 20.16 4.19
N GLU A 421 4.15 19.04 4.21
CA GLU A 421 4.37 17.91 3.30
C GLU A 421 3.50 17.97 2.03
N ALA A 422 2.74 19.05 1.82
CA ALA A 422 1.92 19.20 0.62
C ALA A 422 2.77 19.18 -0.66
N LEU A 423 2.18 18.64 -1.73
CA LEU A 423 2.74 18.63 -3.09
C LEU A 423 2.13 19.70 -3.99
N VAL A 424 1.22 20.51 -3.45
CA VAL A 424 0.49 21.57 -4.15
C VAL A 424 0.64 22.87 -3.38
N ASP A 425 0.76 23.96 -4.11
CA ASP A 425 0.71 25.29 -3.54
C ASP A 425 -0.73 25.61 -3.11
N SER A 426 -0.95 25.97 -1.84
CA SER A 426 -2.29 26.14 -1.28
C SER A 426 -3.03 27.39 -1.79
N VAL A 427 -2.34 28.29 -2.49
CA VAL A 427 -2.91 29.52 -3.06
C VAL A 427 -3.32 29.28 -4.51
N THR A 428 -2.46 28.63 -5.29
CA THR A 428 -2.62 28.46 -6.74
C THR A 428 -3.14 27.08 -7.14
N GLY A 429 -2.99 26.07 -6.29
CA GLY A 429 -3.32 24.68 -6.59
C GLY A 429 -2.38 24.02 -7.61
N GLU A 430 -1.33 24.70 -8.05
CA GLU A 430 -0.34 24.13 -8.97
C GLU A 430 0.68 23.28 -8.19
N PRO A 431 1.33 22.31 -8.85
CA PRO A 431 2.35 21.48 -8.22
C PRO A 431 3.49 22.32 -7.64
N LEU A 432 3.90 22.01 -6.41
CA LEU A 432 5.14 22.54 -5.86
C LEU A 432 6.34 21.89 -6.58
N PRO A 433 7.48 22.59 -6.72
CA PRO A 433 8.68 22.00 -7.26
C PRO A 433 9.06 20.75 -6.48
N TYR A 434 9.18 19.62 -7.18
CA TYR A 434 9.51 18.36 -6.53
C TYR A 434 10.93 18.36 -6.01
N TYR A 435 11.03 18.33 -4.69
CA TYR A 435 12.25 17.93 -4.02
C TYR A 435 12.32 16.41 -4.03
N ASN A 436 13.22 15.89 -4.86
CA ASN A 436 13.56 14.48 -4.83
C ASN A 436 14.25 14.19 -3.49
N GLU A 437 13.59 13.52 -2.55
CA GLU A 437 14.16 13.08 -1.26
C GLU A 437 15.40 12.15 -1.42
N THR A 438 15.87 11.91 -2.64
CA THR A 438 17.10 11.20 -2.97
C THR A 438 18.37 12.07 -2.91
N SER A 439 18.26 13.40 -2.81
CA SER A 439 19.44 14.24 -2.57
C SER A 439 19.85 14.13 -1.09
N THR A 440 21.02 13.55 -0.85
CA THR A 440 21.67 13.38 0.45
C THR A 440 21.88 14.70 1.16
N GLU A 441 20.90 15.17 1.94
CA GLU A 441 21.05 16.15 3.02
C GLU A 441 19.74 16.22 3.84
N ALA A 442 19.45 15.17 4.61
CA ALA A 442 18.43 15.24 5.65
C ALA A 442 19.12 15.17 7.01
N GLY A 443 19.50 16.34 7.54
CA GLY A 443 19.84 16.48 8.95
C GLY A 443 18.67 16.04 9.82
N ILE A 444 18.98 15.38 10.93
CA ILE A 444 18.03 14.89 11.94
C ILE A 444 17.15 16.07 12.39
N ARG A 445 15.92 16.17 11.85
CA ARG A 445 14.88 17.05 12.37
C ARG A 445 13.98 16.22 13.27
N GLY A 446 13.83 16.67 14.52
CA GLY A 446 13.07 15.98 15.55
C GLY A 446 11.63 15.67 15.13
N CYS A 447 11.13 14.52 15.59
CA CYS A 447 9.76 14.07 15.38
C CYS A 447 8.75 15.12 15.89
N PRO A 448 7.90 15.71 15.02
CA PRO A 448 6.73 16.43 15.49
C PRO A 448 5.71 15.42 16.05
N LEU A 449 4.94 15.86 17.04
CA LEU A 449 3.88 15.08 17.69
C LEU A 449 2.90 14.49 16.66
N PHE A 450 2.74 13.17 16.76
CA PHE A 450 1.94 12.30 15.89
C PHE A 450 0.45 12.67 15.89
N LYS A 451 -0.17 12.75 14.71
CA LYS A 451 -1.60 12.46 14.56
C LYS A 451 -1.72 11.01 14.05
N PRO A 452 -2.39 10.09 14.79
CA PRO A 452 -2.66 8.77 14.27
C PRO A 452 -3.52 8.88 13.00
N SER A 453 -3.47 7.85 12.18
CA SER A 453 -4.32 7.77 11.01
C SER A 453 -5.79 7.88 11.41
N PHE A 454 -6.59 8.57 10.58
CA PHE A 454 -8.04 8.71 10.75
C PHE A 454 -8.79 7.36 10.82
N TRP A 455 -8.09 6.27 10.48
CA TRP A 455 -8.60 4.91 10.39
C TRP A 455 -8.69 4.16 11.72
N LEU A 456 -8.05 4.67 12.76
CA LEU A 456 -8.09 4.05 14.09
C LEU A 456 -9.21 4.69 14.92
N PRO A 457 -10.23 3.93 15.37
CA PRO A 457 -11.12 4.42 16.40
C PRO A 457 -10.31 4.65 17.69
N GLU A 458 -10.75 5.59 18.53
CA GLU A 458 -10.14 5.88 19.84
C GLU A 458 -10.18 4.69 20.84
N GLU A 459 -10.68 3.50 20.46
CA GLU A 459 -10.61 2.30 21.29
C GLU A 459 -10.33 1.01 20.49
N PRO A 460 -9.22 0.31 20.75
CA PRO A 460 -8.93 -1.00 20.19
C PRO A 460 -9.05 -2.10 21.25
N VAL A 461 -10.26 -2.45 21.73
CA VAL A 461 -10.41 -3.64 22.60
C VAL A 461 -11.70 -4.47 22.34
N LEU A 462 -12.83 -3.85 21.96
CA LEU A 462 -14.12 -4.54 22.09
C LEU A 462 -14.58 -5.41 20.90
N ARG A 463 -13.95 -5.33 19.72
CA ARG A 463 -14.39 -6.10 18.54
C ARG A 463 -13.87 -7.53 18.45
N TYR A 464 -12.78 -7.88 19.16
CA TYR A 464 -12.19 -9.23 19.08
C TYR A 464 -12.81 -10.26 20.05
N LEU A 465 -13.62 -9.83 21.03
CA LEU A 465 -14.29 -10.73 21.98
C LEU A 465 -15.61 -11.31 21.44
N ALA A 466 -16.34 -10.58 20.60
CA ALA A 466 -17.66 -11.01 20.14
C ALA A 466 -17.60 -12.22 19.18
N THR A 467 -16.58 -12.31 18.33
CA THR A 467 -16.39 -13.43 17.39
C THR A 467 -15.77 -14.67 18.06
N ALA A 468 -14.91 -14.49 19.07
CA ALA A 468 -14.31 -15.60 19.81
C ALA A 468 -15.32 -16.31 20.75
N VAL A 469 -16.22 -15.54 21.39
CA VAL A 469 -17.24 -16.11 22.28
C VAL A 469 -18.33 -16.85 21.50
N ALA A 470 -18.69 -16.38 20.30
CA ALA A 470 -19.65 -17.08 19.43
C ALA A 470 -19.12 -18.43 18.90
N ALA A 471 -17.81 -18.53 18.62
CA ALA A 471 -17.19 -19.77 18.18
C ALA A 471 -16.99 -20.78 19.32
N ALA A 472 -16.68 -20.32 20.54
CA ALA A 472 -16.54 -21.20 21.71
C ALA A 472 -17.90 -21.78 22.20
N ALA A 473 -18.98 -21.01 22.07
CA ALA A 473 -20.32 -21.45 22.44
C ALA A 473 -20.87 -22.53 21.48
N MET A 474 -20.61 -22.42 20.17
CA MET A 474 -21.03 -23.46 19.21
C MET A 474 -20.22 -24.76 19.32
N THR A 475 -18.95 -24.68 19.73
CA THR A 475 -18.12 -25.88 19.91
C THR A 475 -18.49 -26.65 21.18
N SER A 476 -18.92 -25.95 22.24
CA SER A 476 -19.38 -26.59 23.48
C SER A 476 -20.77 -27.23 23.36
N ALA A 477 -21.65 -26.69 22.51
CA ALA A 477 -22.99 -27.26 22.28
C ALA A 477 -22.98 -28.58 21.46
N VAL A 478 -21.93 -28.81 20.66
CA VAL A 478 -21.77 -30.04 19.86
C VAL A 478 -21.10 -31.17 20.65
N LEU A 479 -20.32 -30.85 21.70
CA LEU A 479 -19.67 -31.83 22.58
C LEU A 479 -20.56 -32.33 23.74
N LEU A 480 -21.71 -31.69 24.00
CA LEU A 480 -22.69 -32.10 25.04
C LEU A 480 -23.90 -32.88 24.47
N ARG A 481 -23.86 -33.29 23.20
CA ARG A 481 -24.90 -34.11 22.55
C ARG A 481 -24.38 -35.38 21.86
N LYS A 482 -23.27 -35.94 22.32
CA LYS A 482 -22.82 -37.29 21.97
C LYS A 482 -22.59 -38.13 23.20
#